data_AF-J9GB22-F1
#
_entry.id   AF-J9GB22-F1
#
_cell.length_a   1.000
_cell.length_b   1.000
_cell.length_c   1.000
_cell.angle_alpha   90.00
_cell.angle_beta   90.00
_cell.angle_gamma   90.00
#
_symmetry.space_group_name_H-M   'P 1'
#
loop_
_entity.id
_entity.type
_entity.pdbx_description
1 polymer ?
#
loop_
_entity_poly.entity_id
_entity_poly.type
_entity_poly.pdbx_seq_one_letter_code
_entity_poly.pdbx_strand_id
1 'polypeptide(L)' 'WSQLDQLIVNGNLLDQSYRVHIAEDGTYLFAPKFILTDDKRWRGIRPFRTFHGYKYEGGFSDHLPIVAEILIDG' A
#
# COMPACT_ATOMS: atom_id res chain seq x y z
N TRP A 1 -3.38 10.96 9.83
CA TRP A 1 -2.45 10.87 8.69
C TRP A 1 -3.23 11.14 7.42
N SER A 2 -2.72 11.95 6.50
CA SER A 2 -3.31 12.17 5.18
C SER A 2 -2.50 11.39 4.16
N GLN A 3 -3.11 10.38 3.56
CA GLN A 3 -2.46 9.48 2.60
C GLN A 3 -2.64 9.99 1.17
N LEU A 4 -1.54 10.17 0.45
CA LEU A 4 -1.54 10.29 -1.01
C LEU A 4 -0.37 9.46 -1.54
N ASP A 5 -0.64 8.20 -1.84
CA ASP A 5 0.32 7.29 -2.48
C ASP A 5 -0.14 7.01 -3.91
N GLN A 6 0.81 6.86 -4.84
CA GLN A 6 0.53 6.68 -6.26
C GLN A 6 1.40 5.55 -6.83
N LEU A 7 0.80 4.71 -7.67
CA LEU A 7 1.51 3.74 -8.51
C LEU A 7 1.26 4.13 -9.97
N ILE A 8 2.30 4.51 -10.69
CA ILE A 8 2.21 4.88 -12.11
C ILE A 8 2.69 3.69 -12.94
N VAL A 9 1.89 3.31 -13.93
CA VAL A 9 2.14 2.14 -14.78
C VAL A 9 2.04 2.52 -16.26
N ASN A 10 2.58 1.67 -17.13
CA ASN A 10 2.36 1.79 -18.56
C ASN A 10 0.87 1.58 -18.87
N GLY A 11 0.29 2.40 -19.76
CA GLY A 11 -1.12 2.28 -20.14
C GLY A 11 -1.51 0.92 -20.71
N ASN A 12 -0.60 0.21 -21.38
CA ASN A 12 -0.84 -1.13 -21.90
C ASN A 12 -1.10 -2.16 -20.78
N LEU A 13 -0.62 -1.92 -19.56
CA LEU A 13 -0.91 -2.79 -18.41
C LEU A 13 -2.36 -2.66 -17.93
N LEU A 14 -3.10 -1.64 -18.38
CA LEU A 14 -4.52 -1.45 -18.06
C LEU A 14 -5.45 -2.09 -19.10
N ASP A 15 -4.89 -2.57 -20.21
CA ASP A 15 -5.66 -3.17 -21.30
C ASP A 15 -5.58 -4.70 -21.20
N GLN A 16 -6.71 -5.30 -20.83
CA GLN A 16 -6.89 -6.75 -20.62
C GLN A 16 -6.70 -7.57 -21.91
N SER A 17 -6.61 -6.93 -23.08
CA SER A 17 -6.31 -7.64 -24.34
C SER A 17 -4.82 -7.97 -24.50
N TYR A 18 -3.94 -7.33 -23.72
CA TYR A 18 -2.52 -7.67 -23.72
C TYR A 18 -2.24 -8.86 -22.82
N ARG A 19 -1.27 -9.67 -23.25
CA ARG A 19 -0.79 -10.84 -22.50
C ARG A 19 -0.34 -10.53 -21.06
N VAL A 20 0.18 -9.33 -20.82
CA VAL A 20 0.59 -8.87 -19.50
C VAL A 20 -0.27 -7.69 -19.14
N HIS A 21 -1.10 -7.85 -18.11
CA HIS A 21 -2.05 -6.85 -17.67
C HIS A 21 -2.22 -6.91 -16.15
N ILE A 22 -2.71 -5.83 -15.57
CA ILE A 22 -3.07 -5.78 -14.15
C ILE A 22 -4.39 -6.54 -13.96
N ALA A 23 -4.45 -7.41 -12.95
CA ALA A 23 -5.68 -8.12 -12.62
C ALA A 23 -6.82 -7.13 -12.34
N GLU A 24 -8.04 -7.47 -12.77
CA GLU A 24 -9.22 -6.72 -12.36
C GLU A 24 -9.33 -6.75 -10.82
N ASP A 25 -9.52 -5.58 -10.20
CA ASP A 25 -9.42 -5.37 -8.74
C ASP A 25 -8.08 -5.76 -8.08
N GLY A 26 -7.03 -6.01 -8.86
CA GLY A 26 -5.68 -6.37 -8.40
C GLY A 26 -4.89 -5.23 -7.78
N THR A 27 -5.47 -4.04 -7.62
CA THR A 27 -4.81 -2.87 -7.06
C THR A 27 -5.44 -2.44 -5.74
N TYR A 28 -4.68 -2.47 -4.66
CA TYR A 28 -5.19 -2.17 -3.33
C TYR A 28 -4.11 -1.71 -2.35
N LEU A 29 -4.56 -1.16 -1.24
CA LEU A 29 -3.74 -0.82 -0.09
C LEU A 29 -3.53 -2.05 0.80
N PHE A 30 -2.29 -2.46 0.97
CA PHE A 30 -1.97 -3.54 1.89
C PHE A 30 -1.91 -3.00 3.31
N ALA A 31 -2.92 -3.31 4.13
CA ALA A 31 -3.08 -2.78 5.48
C ALA A 31 -3.43 -3.88 6.53
N PRO A 32 -2.65 -4.98 6.63
CA PRO A 32 -2.88 -5.99 7.65
C PRO A 32 -2.62 -5.42 9.06
N LYS A 33 -3.26 -6.02 10.08
CA LYS A 33 -3.18 -5.53 11.47
C LYS A 33 -1.75 -5.40 12.01
N PHE A 34 -0.81 -6.24 11.57
CA PHE A 34 0.55 -6.23 12.11
C PHE A 34 1.39 -5.02 11.66
N ILE A 35 1.04 -4.35 10.56
CA ILE A 35 1.72 -3.12 10.12
C ILE A 35 0.99 -1.85 10.60
N LEU A 36 -0.05 -2.01 11.42
CA LEU A 36 -0.89 -0.93 11.92
C LEU A 36 -0.78 -0.83 13.44
N THR A 37 -1.02 0.36 13.96
CA THR A 37 -1.07 0.61 15.40
C THR A 37 -2.09 1.71 15.72
N ASP A 38 -2.61 1.72 16.95
CA ASP A 38 -3.57 2.72 17.38
C ASP A 38 -2.93 4.12 17.39
N ASP A 39 -3.62 5.07 16.78
CA ASP A 39 -3.28 6.48 16.89
C ASP A 39 -3.85 7.04 18.20
N LYS A 40 -3.04 6.98 19.26
CA LYS A 40 -3.39 7.49 20.59
C LYS A 40 -3.80 8.96 20.60
N ARG A 41 -3.32 9.77 19.65
CA ARG A 41 -3.59 11.21 19.59
C ARG A 41 -4.93 11.51 18.95
N TRP A 42 -5.34 10.72 17.96
CA TRP A 42 -6.52 10.97 17.14
C TRP A 42 -7.60 9.89 17.21
N ARG A 43 -7.45 8.90 18.11
CA ARG A 43 -8.34 7.74 18.27
C ARG A 43 -8.61 6.99 16.95
N GLY A 44 -7.63 6.98 16.06
CA GLY A 44 -7.68 6.32 14.76
C GLY A 44 -6.67 5.17 14.67
N ILE A 45 -6.36 4.77 13.45
CA ILE A 45 -5.30 3.80 13.15
C ILE A 45 -4.26 4.51 12.29
N ARG A 46 -2.98 4.15 12.48
CA ARG A 46 -1.86 4.66 11.69
C ARG A 46 -0.89 3.52 11.33
N PRO A 47 0.02 3.74 10.36
CA PRO A 47 1.13 2.83 10.14
C PRO A 47 1.97 2.65 11.40
N PHE A 48 2.38 1.41 11.66
CA PHE A 48 3.35 1.09 12.68
C PHE A 48 4.74 1.40 12.13
N ARG A 49 5.26 2.57 12.52
CA ARG A 49 6.47 3.18 11.94
C ARG A 49 7.72 2.71 12.65
N THR A 50 8.84 2.68 11.94
CA THR A 50 10.16 2.51 12.59
C THR A 50 10.42 3.65 13.57
N PHE A 51 10.13 4.89 13.13
CA PHE A 51 10.21 6.10 13.94
C PHE A 51 8.92 6.92 13.86
N HIS A 52 8.47 7.42 15.02
CA HIS A 52 7.37 8.37 15.13
C HIS A 52 7.88 9.67 15.76
N GLY A 53 8.22 10.65 14.91
CA GLY A 53 9.01 11.80 15.33
C GLY A 53 10.40 11.35 15.78
N TYR A 54 10.86 11.81 16.94
CA TYR A 54 12.16 11.41 17.52
C TYR A 54 12.11 10.09 18.31
N LYS A 55 10.97 9.40 18.32
CA LYS A 55 10.78 8.15 19.08
C LYS A 55 10.92 6.94 18.16
N TYR A 56 11.83 6.03 18.49
CA TYR A 56 11.87 4.70 17.88
C TYR A 56 10.69 3.85 18.37
N GLU A 57 9.92 3.27 17.47
CA GLU A 57 8.79 2.38 17.79
C GLU A 57 9.01 0.96 17.27
N GLY A 58 10.01 0.71 16.43
CA GLY A 58 10.36 -0.63 15.96
C GLY A 58 9.38 -1.23 14.95
N GLY A 59 8.53 -0.39 14.33
CA GLY A 59 7.65 -0.79 13.24
C GLY A 59 8.37 -0.95 11.90
N PHE A 60 7.59 -0.91 10.82
CA PHE A 60 8.02 -1.30 9.47
C PHE A 60 8.26 -0.10 8.56
N SER A 61 7.28 0.80 8.45
CA SER A 61 7.26 1.89 7.47
C SER A 61 6.37 3.04 7.96
N ASP A 62 6.65 4.26 7.53
CA ASP A 62 5.82 5.44 7.77
C ASP A 62 4.64 5.59 6.80
N HIS A 63 4.67 4.82 5.69
CA HIS A 63 3.61 4.65 4.70
C HIS A 63 3.13 3.20 4.59
N LEU A 64 1.90 2.99 4.10
CA LEU A 64 1.38 1.66 3.81
C LEU A 64 1.81 1.21 2.41
N PRO A 65 2.12 -0.08 2.19
CA PRO A 65 2.39 -0.59 0.85
C PRO A 65 1.15 -0.52 -0.05
N ILE A 66 1.39 -0.22 -1.33
CA ILE A 66 0.41 -0.33 -2.41
C ILE A 66 0.76 -1.54 -3.27
N VAL A 67 -0.24 -2.33 -3.63
CA VAL A 67 -0.09 -3.57 -4.40
C VAL A 67 -0.71 -3.39 -5.78
N ALA A 68 -0.07 -3.97 -6.79
CA ALA A 68 -0.65 -4.25 -8.10
C ALA A 68 -0.35 -5.70 -8.46
N GLU A 69 -1.39 -6.49 -8.66
CA GLU A 69 -1.31 -7.86 -9.15
C GLU A 69 -1.23 -7.85 -10.68
N ILE A 70 -0.25 -8.55 -11.23
CA ILE A 70 0.01 -8.62 -12.67
C ILE A 70 -0.23 -10.07 -13.12
N LEU A 71 -1.12 -10.23 -14.09
CA LEU A 71 -1.39 -11.50 -14.75
C LEU A 71 -0.56 -11.64 -16.02
N ILE A 72 -0.23 -12.88 -16.35
CA ILE A 72 0.47 -13.25 -17.58
C ILE A 72 -0.30 -14.39 -18.21
N ASP A 73 -0.97 -14.11 -19.32
CA ASP A 73 -1.73 -15.12 -20.05
C ASP A 73 -0.80 -16.09 -20.79
N GLY A 74 -1.26 -17.35 -20.85
CA GLY A 74 -0.62 -18.46 -21.54
C GLY A 74 -0.86 -18.45 -23.04
#